data_AF-A0A957B634-F1
#
_entry.id   AF-A0A957B634-F1
#
_cell.length_a   1.000
_cell.length_b   1.000
_cell.length_c   1.000
_cell.angle_alpha   90.00
_cell.angle_beta   90.00
_cell.angle_gamma   90.00
#
_symmetry.space_group_name_H-M   'P 1'
#
loop_
_entity.id
_entity.type
_entity.pdbx_description
1 polymer ?
#
loop_
_entity_poly.entity_id
_entity_poly.type
_entity_poly.pdbx_seq_one_letter_code
_entity_poly.pdbx_strand_id
1 'polypeptide(L)'
;MKCDITSSDGPIELVDLLADIESGDFGVITGWIDDRQIFFIRTDGDMKREAVDGWADTLITIVDSWSDKQPIAVLQNLSHPNQGFTPYSKARTTDIFNAVPKNRVAYCAVVMQETFVNRIIGFFLNSIRNRDGMTIRIFTDCEEALTWLRIQLNENDQIFL
;
A
#
# COMPACT_ATOMS: atom_id res chain seq x y z
N MET A 1 22.51 -38.11 5.13
CA MET A 1 21.37 -37.17 5.31
C MET A 1 21.70 -35.93 4.51
N LYS A 2 21.32 -35.92 3.23
CA LYS A 2 21.45 -34.76 2.33
C LYS A 2 20.10 -34.08 2.33
N CYS A 3 20.04 -32.85 2.83
CA CYS A 3 18.90 -31.97 2.63
C CYS A 3 19.06 -31.35 1.25
N ASP A 4 18.47 -31.99 0.24
CA ASP A 4 18.25 -31.36 -1.06
C ASP A 4 16.98 -30.51 -0.95
N ILE A 5 17.16 -29.20 -0.78
CA ILE A 5 16.10 -28.21 -1.00
C ILE A 5 16.26 -27.73 -2.43
N THR A 6 15.72 -28.51 -3.37
CA THR A 6 15.29 -27.97 -4.66
C THR A 6 13.81 -27.70 -4.52
N SER A 7 13.48 -26.56 -3.92
CA SER A 7 12.12 -26.02 -3.99
C SER A 7 11.92 -25.56 -5.44
N SER A 8 10.96 -26.23 -6.07
CA SER A 8 10.38 -25.98 -7.39
C SER A 8 9.21 -24.99 -7.24
N ASP A 9 9.31 -24.05 -6.30
CA ASP A 9 8.20 -23.17 -5.99
C ASP A 9 8.18 -22.04 -7.03
N GLY A 10 7.06 -21.95 -7.75
CA GLY A 10 6.76 -20.76 -8.55
C GLY A 10 6.77 -19.50 -7.68
N PRO A 11 6.62 -18.31 -8.28
CA PRO A 11 6.51 -17.08 -7.50
C PRO A 11 5.45 -17.29 -6.41
N ILE A 12 5.87 -17.15 -5.14
CA ILE A 12 4.94 -17.22 -4.00
C ILE A 12 3.89 -16.15 -4.28
N GLU A 13 2.66 -16.58 -4.52
CA GLU A 13 1.56 -15.66 -4.75
C GLU A 13 1.47 -14.80 -3.49
N LEU A 14 1.51 -13.47 -3.61
CA LEU A 14 1.46 -12.56 -2.45
C LEU A 14 0.28 -12.86 -1.52
N VAL A 15 -0.75 -13.46 -2.08
CA VAL A 15 -1.94 -13.98 -1.41
C VAL A 15 -1.60 -14.96 -0.29
N ASP A 16 -0.54 -15.76 -0.43
CA ASP A 16 -0.08 -16.72 0.57
C ASP A 16 0.60 -16.06 1.78
N LEU A 17 1.03 -14.80 1.64
CA LEU A 17 1.63 -14.00 2.72
C LEU A 17 0.61 -13.17 3.49
N LEU A 18 -0.63 -13.11 3.03
CA LEU A 18 -1.68 -12.32 3.65
C LEU A 18 -2.33 -13.12 4.77
N ALA A 19 -2.22 -12.61 6.00
CA ALA A 19 -3.13 -12.95 7.07
C ALA A 19 -4.44 -12.13 6.91
N ASP A 20 -5.56 -12.71 7.32
CA ASP A 20 -6.85 -12.03 7.40
C ASP A 20 -7.30 -11.39 6.06
N ILE A 21 -7.34 -12.18 4.97
CA ILE A 21 -7.83 -11.68 3.67
C ILE A 21 -9.33 -11.42 3.74
N GLU A 22 -9.70 -10.19 3.43
CA GLU A 22 -11.09 -9.78 3.26
C GLU A 22 -11.32 -9.34 1.82
N SER A 23 -12.30 -9.98 1.16
CA SER A 23 -12.80 -9.52 -0.13
C SER A 23 -13.93 -8.53 0.13
N GLY A 24 -13.69 -7.26 -0.17
CA GLY A 24 -14.68 -6.21 -0.11
C GLY A 24 -15.50 -6.10 -1.39
N ASP A 25 -16.49 -5.20 -1.34
CA ASP A 25 -17.26 -4.86 -2.53
C ASP A 25 -16.37 -4.23 -3.63
N PHE A 26 -16.82 -4.34 -4.87
CA PHE A 26 -16.20 -3.70 -6.04
C PHE A 26 -14.76 -4.14 -6.36
N GLY A 27 -14.32 -5.30 -5.86
CA GLY A 27 -13.02 -5.88 -6.19
C GLY A 27 -11.86 -5.26 -5.41
N VAL A 28 -12.14 -4.69 -4.24
CA VAL A 28 -11.11 -4.29 -3.27
C VAL A 28 -10.80 -5.49 -2.38
N ILE A 29 -9.54 -5.87 -2.30
CA ILE A 29 -9.05 -6.98 -1.46
C ILE A 29 -8.07 -6.38 -0.47
N THR A 30 -8.24 -6.74 0.81
CA THR A 30 -7.39 -6.24 1.88
C THR A 30 -6.84 -7.37 2.73
N GLY A 31 -5.74 -7.11 3.41
CA GLY A 31 -5.17 -8.05 4.37
C GLY A 31 -4.01 -7.44 5.13
N TRP A 32 -3.44 -8.24 6.03
CA TRP A 32 -2.29 -7.85 6.84
C TRP A 32 -1.09 -8.74 6.52
N ILE A 33 0.10 -8.14 6.55
CA ILE A 33 1.39 -8.82 6.37
C ILE A 33 2.25 -8.54 7.62
N ASP A 34 3.15 -9.48 7.93
CA ASP A 34 4.14 -9.38 9.00
C ASP A 34 3.51 -9.03 10.37
N ASP A 35 2.64 -9.91 10.90
CA ASP A 35 2.00 -9.73 12.22
C ASP A 35 1.27 -8.39 12.40
N ARG A 36 0.55 -7.95 11.36
CA ARG A 36 -0.20 -6.68 11.28
C ARG A 36 0.68 -5.43 11.29
N GLN A 37 1.92 -5.54 10.80
CA GLN A 37 2.79 -4.38 10.63
C GLN A 37 2.59 -3.68 9.28
N ILE A 38 2.12 -4.39 8.27
CA ILE A 38 1.89 -3.84 6.93
C ILE A 38 0.46 -4.14 6.50
N PHE A 39 -0.28 -3.10 6.15
CA PHE A 39 -1.61 -3.25 5.57
C PHE A 39 -1.49 -3.33 4.06
N PHE A 40 -2.08 -4.37 3.50
CA PHE A 40 -2.14 -4.61 2.08
C PHE A 40 -3.53 -4.27 1.55
N ILE A 41 -3.57 -3.57 0.43
CA ILE A 41 -4.79 -3.35 -0.33
C ILE A 41 -4.51 -3.52 -1.81
N ARG A 42 -5.33 -4.33 -2.48
CA ARG A 42 -5.32 -4.54 -3.93
C ARG A 42 -6.69 -4.19 -4.51
N THR A 43 -6.69 -3.66 -5.72
CA THR A 43 -7.91 -3.38 -6.46
C THR A 43 -7.89 -4.13 -7.80
N ASP A 44 -8.79 -5.11 -7.94
CA ASP A 44 -8.90 -5.96 -9.15
C ASP A 44 -10.05 -5.51 -10.08
N GLY A 45 -10.84 -4.51 -9.67
CA GLY A 45 -11.97 -4.00 -10.43
C GLY A 45 -11.71 -2.71 -11.23
N ASP A 46 -12.73 -2.26 -11.96
CA ASP A 46 -12.77 -0.90 -12.48
C ASP A 46 -12.92 0.08 -11.30
N MET A 47 -12.01 1.03 -11.17
CA MET A 47 -12.07 2.11 -10.15
C MET A 47 -13.15 3.15 -10.48
N LYS A 48 -14.41 2.70 -10.53
CA LYS A 48 -15.60 3.56 -10.53
C LYS A 48 -15.70 4.29 -9.19
N ARG A 49 -16.55 5.31 -9.13
CA ARG A 49 -16.69 6.18 -7.94
C ARG A 49 -16.89 5.38 -6.67
N GLU A 50 -17.75 4.38 -6.70
CA GLU A 50 -18.07 3.51 -5.56
C GLU A 50 -16.85 2.70 -5.09
N ALA A 51 -16.05 2.17 -6.03
CA ALA A 51 -14.82 1.46 -5.72
C ALA A 51 -13.74 2.40 -5.15
N VAL A 52 -13.64 3.63 -5.70
CA VAL A 52 -12.74 4.67 -5.18
C VAL A 52 -13.15 5.08 -3.77
N ASP A 53 -14.45 5.19 -3.49
CA ASP A 53 -14.96 5.52 -2.16
C ASP A 53 -14.64 4.40 -1.17
N GLY A 54 -14.95 3.14 -1.53
CA GLY A 54 -14.63 1.98 -0.70
C GLY A 54 -13.13 1.84 -0.41
N TRP A 55 -12.28 2.01 -1.41
CA TRP A 55 -10.82 2.02 -1.24
C TRP A 55 -10.36 3.14 -0.29
N ALA A 56 -10.87 4.37 -0.47
CA ALA A 56 -10.45 5.50 0.35
C ALA A 56 -10.95 5.40 1.78
N ASP A 57 -12.21 5.03 1.99
CA ASP A 57 -12.81 4.86 3.32
C ASP A 57 -12.13 3.73 4.10
N THR A 58 -11.75 2.65 3.40
CA THR A 58 -10.96 1.56 3.98
C THR A 58 -9.62 2.08 4.48
N LEU A 59 -8.86 2.80 3.64
CA LEU A 59 -7.56 3.34 4.06
C LEU A 59 -7.68 4.34 5.20
N ILE A 60 -8.68 5.21 5.20
CA ILE A 60 -8.94 6.16 6.30
C ILE A 60 -9.23 5.39 7.60
N THR A 61 -10.11 4.39 7.55
CA THR A 61 -10.46 3.55 8.71
C THR A 61 -9.23 2.85 9.28
N ILE A 62 -8.38 2.32 8.40
CA ILE A 62 -7.14 1.64 8.79
C ILE A 62 -6.16 2.61 9.43
N VAL A 63 -5.96 3.80 8.86
CA VAL A 63 -5.13 4.86 9.44
C VAL A 63 -5.63 5.28 10.82
N ASP A 64 -6.94 5.48 10.98
CA ASP A 64 -7.57 5.89 12.24
C ASP A 64 -7.46 4.81 13.33
N SER A 65 -7.51 3.54 12.94
CA SER A 65 -7.37 2.41 13.86
C SER A 65 -5.92 2.00 14.14
N TRP A 66 -4.94 2.59 13.43
CA TRP A 66 -3.55 2.18 13.52
C TRP A 66 -2.94 2.56 14.87
N SER A 67 -2.25 1.62 15.51
CA SER A 67 -1.57 1.86 16.79
C SER A 67 -0.62 3.06 16.72
N ASP A 68 -0.77 4.03 17.63
CA ASP A 68 0.09 5.22 17.70
C ASP A 68 1.56 4.94 18.03
N LYS A 69 1.88 3.71 18.44
CA LYS A 69 3.24 3.30 18.80
C LYS A 69 4.07 2.80 17.63
N GLN A 70 3.47 2.67 16.46
CA GLN A 70 4.11 2.08 15.28
C GLN A 70 3.99 3.02 14.08
N PRO A 71 4.96 3.03 13.16
CA PRO A 71 4.77 3.67 11.87
C PRO A 71 3.58 3.06 11.12
N ILE A 72 2.93 3.87 10.30
CA ILE A 72 1.92 3.39 9.37
C ILE A 72 2.65 2.83 8.15
N ALA A 73 2.36 1.61 7.73
CA ALA A 73 2.94 1.04 6.52
C ALA A 73 1.85 0.41 5.65
N VAL A 74 1.71 0.93 4.43
CA VAL A 74 0.68 0.50 3.49
C VAL A 74 1.29 0.09 2.16
N LEU A 75 0.96 -1.13 1.72
CA LEU A 75 1.25 -1.64 0.39
C LEU A 75 -0.03 -1.58 -0.46
N GLN A 76 -0.05 -0.69 -1.44
CA GLN A 76 -1.17 -0.53 -2.37
C GLN A 76 -0.83 -1.16 -3.71
N ASN A 77 -1.51 -2.25 -4.07
CA ASN A 77 -1.37 -2.86 -5.38
C ASN A 77 -2.48 -2.39 -6.32
N LEU A 78 -2.12 -1.43 -7.18
CA LEU A 78 -2.97 -0.84 -8.22
C LEU A 78 -2.49 -1.26 -9.61
N SER A 79 -1.93 -2.47 -9.74
CA SER A 79 -1.36 -2.97 -11.00
C SER A 79 -2.40 -3.53 -11.98
N HIS A 80 -3.67 -3.62 -11.60
CA HIS A 80 -4.71 -4.12 -12.51
C HIS A 80 -4.82 -3.19 -13.75
N PRO A 81 -5.02 -3.71 -14.98
CA PRO A 81 -4.98 -2.90 -16.19
C PRO A 81 -6.09 -1.84 -16.29
N ASN A 82 -7.21 -2.02 -15.59
CA ASN A 82 -8.33 -1.07 -15.60
C ASN A 82 -8.22 0.01 -14.51
N GLN A 83 -7.04 0.19 -13.94
CA GLN A 83 -6.80 1.20 -12.92
C GLN A 83 -6.70 2.59 -13.56
N GLY A 84 -7.60 3.49 -13.15
CA GLY A 84 -7.68 4.85 -13.66
C GLY A 84 -7.40 5.87 -12.56
N PHE A 85 -6.58 6.87 -12.86
CA PHE A 85 -6.43 8.05 -12.00
C PHE A 85 -7.29 9.19 -12.53
N THR A 86 -8.37 9.49 -11.82
CA THR A 86 -9.34 10.52 -12.18
C THR A 86 -9.22 11.73 -11.24
N PRO A 87 -9.79 12.90 -11.58
CA PRO A 87 -9.90 14.00 -10.63
C PRO A 87 -10.64 13.61 -9.33
N TYR A 88 -11.58 12.67 -9.42
CA TYR A 88 -12.30 12.17 -8.25
C TYR A 88 -11.39 11.33 -7.35
N SER A 89 -10.66 10.36 -7.91
CA SER A 89 -9.71 9.56 -7.13
C SER A 89 -8.61 10.43 -6.52
N LYS A 90 -8.17 11.47 -7.21
CA LYS A 90 -7.24 12.48 -6.66
C LYS A 90 -7.80 13.14 -5.40
N ALA A 91 -9.05 13.60 -5.42
CA ALA A 91 -9.69 14.23 -4.26
C ALA A 91 -9.76 13.26 -3.07
N ARG A 92 -10.19 12.02 -3.32
CA ARG A 92 -10.24 10.98 -2.28
C ARG A 92 -8.86 10.58 -1.77
N THR A 93 -7.83 10.61 -2.62
CA THR A 93 -6.44 10.45 -2.18
C THR A 93 -5.99 11.57 -1.24
N THR A 94 -6.42 12.82 -1.49
CA THR A 94 -6.19 13.93 -0.55
C THR A 94 -6.86 13.71 0.80
N ASP A 95 -8.06 13.12 0.82
CA ASP A 95 -8.76 12.80 2.06
C ASP A 95 -7.98 11.76 2.88
N ILE A 96 -7.47 10.70 2.24
CA ILE A 96 -6.58 9.71 2.90
C ILE A 96 -5.37 10.40 3.53
N PHE A 97 -4.68 11.26 2.78
CA PHE A 97 -3.50 11.96 3.32
C PHE A 97 -3.85 12.91 4.47
N ASN A 98 -5.05 13.49 4.49
CA ASN A 98 -5.52 14.34 5.57
C ASN A 98 -5.90 13.57 6.84
N ALA A 99 -6.27 12.29 6.71
CA ALA A 99 -6.51 11.41 7.85
C ALA A 99 -5.22 11.04 8.59
N VAL A 100 -4.07 10.99 7.89
CA VAL A 100 -2.78 10.68 8.52
C VAL A 100 -2.39 11.79 9.51
N PRO A 101 -2.18 11.48 10.80
CA PRO A 101 -1.80 12.49 11.79
C PRO A 101 -0.43 13.11 11.48
N LYS A 102 -0.31 14.44 11.59
CA LYS A 102 0.89 15.20 11.17
C LYS A 102 2.20 14.82 11.85
N ASN A 103 2.13 14.22 13.04
CA ASN A 103 3.31 13.84 13.82
C ASN A 103 3.62 12.34 13.72
N ARG A 104 3.02 11.63 12.76
CA ARG A 104 3.23 10.21 12.56
C ARG A 104 4.09 9.94 11.34
N VAL A 105 4.92 8.92 11.47
CA VAL A 105 5.69 8.36 10.36
C VAL A 105 4.78 7.42 9.57
N ALA A 106 4.72 7.65 8.26
CA ALA A 106 3.93 6.84 7.34
C ALA A 106 4.75 6.48 6.09
N TYR A 107 4.75 5.20 5.75
CA TYR A 107 5.36 4.65 4.56
C TYR A 107 4.27 4.09 3.65
N CYS A 108 4.27 4.51 2.39
CA CYS A 108 3.33 4.01 1.39
C CYS A 108 4.08 3.52 0.17
N ALA A 109 3.96 2.23 -0.12
CA ALA A 109 4.43 1.64 -1.35
C ALA A 109 3.25 1.46 -2.30
N VAL A 110 3.37 1.94 -3.54
CA VAL A 110 2.32 1.84 -4.56
C VAL A 110 2.85 1.04 -5.74
N VAL A 111 2.25 -0.11 -6.01
CA VAL A 111 2.60 -0.97 -7.14
C VAL A 111 1.68 -0.67 -8.31
N MET A 112 2.25 -0.33 -9.45
CA MET A 112 1.50 0.01 -10.67
C MET A 112 2.22 -0.54 -11.91
N GLN A 113 1.46 -0.89 -12.95
CA GLN A 113 2.07 -1.18 -14.25
C GLN A 113 2.73 0.08 -14.84
N GLU A 114 3.79 -0.09 -15.63
CA GLU A 114 4.45 1.00 -16.34
C GLU A 114 3.53 1.59 -17.42
N THR A 115 2.69 2.55 -17.03
CA THR A 115 1.76 3.23 -17.94
C THR A 115 1.95 4.74 -17.91
N PHE A 116 1.30 5.43 -18.85
CA PHE A 116 1.23 6.89 -18.88
C PHE A 116 0.68 7.50 -17.57
N VAL A 117 -0.15 6.74 -16.84
CA VAL A 117 -0.75 7.14 -15.56
C VAL A 117 0.34 7.39 -14.50
N ASN A 118 1.44 6.61 -14.51
CA ASN A 118 2.53 6.76 -13.53
C ASN A 118 3.18 8.16 -13.61
N ARG A 119 3.24 8.75 -14.82
CA ARG A 119 3.78 10.09 -15.01
C ARG A 119 2.89 11.16 -14.37
N ILE A 120 1.58 11.02 -14.48
CA ILE A 120 0.60 11.96 -13.89
C ILE A 120 0.61 11.84 -12.37
N ILE A 121 0.63 10.61 -11.86
CA ILE A 121 0.69 10.35 -10.41
C ILE A 121 1.97 10.90 -9.81
N GLY A 122 3.12 10.78 -10.49
CA GLY A 122 4.38 11.35 -10.02
C GLY A 122 4.30 12.86 -9.73
N PHE A 123 3.63 13.65 -10.59
CA PHE A 123 3.41 15.07 -10.33
C PHE A 123 2.54 15.33 -9.10
N PHE A 124 1.49 14.53 -8.91
CA PHE A 124 0.63 14.66 -7.75
C PHE A 124 1.33 14.25 -6.46
N LEU A 125 2.01 13.11 -6.44
CA LEU A 125 2.76 12.64 -5.28
C LEU A 125 3.86 13.62 -4.90
N ASN A 126 4.54 14.25 -5.87
CA ASN A 126 5.52 15.30 -5.56
C ASN A 126 4.90 16.48 -4.81
N SER A 127 3.63 16.82 -5.02
CA SER A 127 2.94 17.87 -4.25
C SER A 127 2.67 17.47 -2.79
N ILE A 128 2.58 16.17 -2.51
CA ILE A 128 2.27 15.61 -1.19
C ILE A 128 3.53 15.17 -0.45
N ARG A 129 4.61 14.84 -1.17
CA ARG A 129 5.91 14.39 -0.63
C ARG A 129 6.57 15.40 0.30
N ASN A 130 6.10 16.64 0.30
CA ASN A 130 6.57 17.69 1.21
C ASN A 130 5.81 17.73 2.55
N ARG A 131 4.93 16.75 2.84
CA ARG A 131 4.38 16.57 4.18
C ARG A 131 5.39 15.85 5.05
N ASP A 132 5.77 16.49 6.15
CA ASP A 132 6.65 15.91 7.16
C ASP A 132 6.09 14.55 7.63
N GLY A 133 6.99 13.57 7.77
CA GLY A 133 6.66 12.23 8.26
C GLY A 133 6.09 11.25 7.23
N MET A 134 5.82 11.66 5.99
CA MET A 134 5.24 10.75 4.98
C MET A 134 6.21 10.47 3.81
N THR A 135 6.50 9.18 3.60
CA THR A 135 7.34 8.72 2.49
C THR A 135 6.53 7.81 1.57
N ILE A 136 6.41 8.20 0.31
CA ILE A 136 5.67 7.45 -0.72
C ILE A 136 6.64 7.04 -1.82
N ARG A 137 6.59 5.77 -2.24
CA ARG A 137 7.39 5.26 -3.35
C ARG A 137 6.55 4.38 -4.28
N ILE A 138 6.73 4.59 -5.59
CA ILE A 138 6.08 3.79 -6.64
C ILE A 138 7.01 2.67 -7.06
N PHE A 139 6.46 1.49 -7.29
CA PHE A 139 7.12 0.29 -7.76
C PHE A 139 6.34 -0.33 -8.93
N THR A 140 7.03 -1.15 -9.70
CA THR A 140 6.43 -2.00 -10.75
C THR A 140 6.33 -3.46 -10.30
N ASP A 141 7.05 -3.81 -9.23
CA ASP A 141 7.10 -5.13 -8.64
C ASP A 141 6.61 -5.10 -7.19
N CYS A 142 5.83 -6.10 -6.80
CA CYS A 142 5.20 -6.14 -5.49
C CYS A 142 6.13 -6.66 -4.38
N GLU A 143 7.07 -7.55 -4.72
CA GLU A 143 8.06 -8.05 -3.76
C GLU A 143 9.08 -6.98 -3.41
N GLU A 144 9.52 -6.18 -4.40
CA GLU A 144 10.39 -5.02 -4.18
C GLU A 144 9.71 -3.97 -3.29
N ALA A 145 8.43 -3.70 -3.53
CA ALA A 145 7.64 -2.77 -2.74
C ALA A 145 7.51 -3.23 -1.26
N LEU A 146 7.21 -4.51 -1.05
CA LEU A 146 7.13 -5.11 0.27
C LEU A 146 8.49 -5.10 0.99
N THR A 147 9.55 -5.47 0.29
CA THR A 147 10.92 -5.44 0.82
C THR A 147 11.31 -4.04 1.27
N TRP A 148 10.98 -3.02 0.48
CA TRP A 148 11.23 -1.64 0.86
C TRP A 148 10.47 -1.23 2.13
N LEU A 149 9.19 -1.59 2.27
CA LEU A 149 8.42 -1.31 3.49
C LEU A 149 9.05 -1.95 4.73
N ARG A 150 9.47 -3.21 4.62
CA ARG A 150 10.16 -3.92 5.72
C ARG A 150 11.45 -3.21 6.14
N ILE A 151 12.25 -2.74 5.18
CA ILE A 151 13.46 -1.96 5.48
C ILE A 151 13.11 -0.68 6.24
N GLN A 152 12.09 0.06 5.78
CA GLN A 152 11.69 1.32 6.43
C GLN A 152 11.18 1.12 7.86
N LEU A 153 10.41 0.06 8.10
CA LEU A 153 9.94 -0.29 9.44
C LEU A 153 11.12 -0.64 10.37
N ASN A 154 12.06 -1.47 9.91
CA ASN A 154 13.23 -1.87 10.69
C ASN A 154 14.18 -0.70 11.02
N GLU A 155 14.39 0.23 10.08
CA GLU A 155 15.23 1.41 10.29
C GLU A 155 14.63 2.35 11.36
N ASN A 156 13.31 2.46 11.41
CA ASN A 156 12.64 3.32 12.39
C ASN A 156 12.63 2.72 13.81
N ASP A 157 12.60 1.40 13.95
CA ASP A 157 12.67 0.74 15.26
C ASP A 157 14.01 1.01 15.98
N GLN A 158 15.09 1.26 15.23
CA GLN A 158 16.41 1.58 15.79
C GLN A 158 16.50 3.00 16.40
N ILE A 159 15.53 3.88 16.14
CA ILE A 159 15.54 5.27 16.64
C ILE A 159 15.01 5.37 18.08
N PHE A 160 14.26 4.34 18.54
CA PHE A 160 13.60 4.33 19.85
C PHE A 160 14.28 3.42 20.89
N LEU A 161 15.45 2.88 20.58
CA LEU A 161 16.30 2.10 21.51
C LEU A 161 17.47 2.96 22.02
#